data_AF-A0A8J6UQ87-F1
#
_entry.id   AF-A0A8J6UQ87-F1
#
_cell.length_a   1.000
_cell.length_b   1.000
_cell.length_c   1.000
_cell.angle_alpha   90.00
_cell.angle_beta   90.00
_cell.angle_gamma   90.00
#
_symmetry.space_group_name_H-M   'P 1'
#
loop_
_entity.id
_entity.type
_entity.pdbx_description
1 polymer ?
#
loop_
_entity_poly.entity_id
_entity_poly.type
_entity_poly.pdbx_seq_one_letter_code
_entity_poly.pdbx_strand_id
1 'polypeptide(L)'
;MNRIISIVSAAVLLLLLAATMAPAQSRAITDLTAEELQQLRAQTADVLVIDVRTAREFYDGHIAGAINISSQASNQFRSLSLLLPKDKETPLVFYCRGYS
;
A
#
# COMPACT_ATOMS: atom_id res chain seq x y z
N MET A 1 -18.25 -6.40 -48.22
CA MET A 1 -17.95 -5.20 -47.40
C MET A 1 -18.70 -5.23 -46.06
N ASN A 2 -20.04 -5.36 -46.06
CA ASN A 2 -20.84 -5.31 -44.83
C ASN A 2 -20.53 -6.43 -43.81
N ARG A 3 -20.22 -7.65 -44.29
CA ARG A 3 -19.88 -8.78 -43.39
C ARG A 3 -18.56 -8.58 -42.64
N ILE A 4 -17.58 -7.93 -43.26
CA ILE A 4 -16.26 -7.66 -42.66
C ILE A 4 -16.40 -6.56 -41.60
N ILE A 5 -17.17 -5.51 -41.88
CA ILE A 5 -17.45 -4.42 -40.94
C ILE A 5 -18.19 -4.94 -39.71
N SER A 6 -19.17 -5.83 -39.86
CA SER A 6 -19.85 -6.46 -38.72
C SER A 6 -18.94 -7.31 -37.85
N ILE A 7 -17.99 -8.06 -38.44
CA ILE A 7 -17.06 -8.91 -37.68
C ILE A 7 -16.06 -8.05 -36.89
N VAL A 8 -15.51 -7.00 -37.52
CA VAL A 8 -14.57 -6.09 -36.85
C VAL A 8 -15.26 -5.32 -35.72
N SER A 9 -16.49 -4.85 -35.95
CA SER A 9 -17.26 -4.14 -34.91
C SER A 9 -17.61 -5.04 -33.72
N ALA A 10 -17.98 -6.30 -33.98
CA ALA A 10 -18.20 -7.29 -32.92
C ALA A 10 -16.93 -7.61 -32.13
N ALA A 11 -15.77 -7.72 -32.80
CA ALA A 11 -14.48 -7.97 -32.14
C ALA A 11 -14.03 -6.77 -31.28
N VAL A 12 -14.22 -5.54 -31.74
CA VAL A 12 -13.92 -4.32 -30.97
C VAL A 12 -14.85 -4.20 -29.76
N LEU A 13 -16.14 -4.49 -29.93
CA LEU A 13 -17.10 -4.49 -28.83
C LEU A 13 -16.76 -5.57 -27.78
N LEU A 14 -16.34 -6.76 -28.22
CA LEU A 14 -15.89 -7.83 -27.33
C LEU A 14 -14.63 -7.45 -26.54
N LEU A 15 -13.67 -6.78 -27.18
CA LEU A 15 -12.46 -6.27 -26.53
C LEU A 15 -12.77 -5.19 -25.48
N LEU A 16 -13.71 -4.29 -25.78
CA LEU A 16 -14.15 -3.25 -24.85
C LEU A 16 -14.90 -3.83 -23.65
N LEU A 17 -15.69 -4.89 -23.82
CA LEU A 17 -16.35 -5.60 -22.72
C LEU A 17 -15.35 -6.34 -21.83
N ALA A 18 -14.26 -6.89 -22.37
CA ALA A 18 -13.24 -7.58 -21.58
C ALA A 18 -12.46 -6.61 -20.66
N ALA A 19 -12.29 -5.35 -21.06
CA ALA A 19 -11.56 -4.35 -20.28
C ALA A 19 -12.27 -3.89 -19.00
N THR A 20 -13.59 -4.15 -18.87
CA THR A 20 -14.35 -3.81 -17.64
C THR A 20 -14.28 -4.92 -16.58
N MET A 21 -13.77 -6.09 -16.95
CA MET A 21 -13.61 -7.25 -16.06
C MET A 21 -12.20 -7.34 -15.47
N ALA A 22 -11.55 -6.20 -15.23
CA ALA A 22 -10.34 -6.20 -14.43
C ALA A 22 -10.73 -6.51 -12.97
N PRO A 23 -10.27 -7.63 -12.37
CA PRO A 23 -10.50 -7.86 -10.95
C PRO A 23 -9.80 -6.74 -10.18
N ALA A 24 -10.54 -6.05 -9.31
CA ALA A 24 -9.94 -5.21 -8.30
C ALA A 24 -9.19 -6.12 -7.33
N GLN A 25 -7.90 -6.33 -7.59
CA GLN A 25 -7.05 -7.21 -6.81
C GLN A 25 -6.77 -6.51 -5.47
N SER A 26 -7.54 -6.83 -4.43
CA SER A 26 -7.19 -6.43 -3.08
C SER A 26 -5.94 -7.20 -2.68
N ARG A 27 -4.81 -6.49 -2.56
CA ARG A 27 -3.61 -7.06 -1.95
C ARG A 27 -3.96 -7.37 -0.49
N ALA A 28 -3.82 -8.63 -0.10
CA ALA A 28 -3.92 -9.02 1.30
C ALA A 28 -2.83 -8.29 2.10
N ILE A 29 -3.16 -7.83 3.31
CA ILE A 29 -2.16 -7.32 4.24
C ILE A 29 -1.31 -8.51 4.66
N THR A 30 0.01 -8.42 4.47
CA THR A 30 0.98 -9.46 4.83
C THR A 30 1.66 -9.08 6.13
N ASP A 31 1.61 -9.97 7.12
CA ASP A 31 2.39 -9.82 8.34
C ASP A 31 3.86 -10.13 8.04
N LEU A 32 4.76 -9.36 8.65
CA LEU A 32 6.20 -9.52 8.51
C LEU A 32 6.86 -9.65 9.87
N THR A 33 7.86 -10.52 9.97
CA THR A 33 8.75 -10.55 11.14
C THR A 33 9.73 -9.39 11.10
N ALA A 34 10.42 -9.15 12.22
CA ALA A 34 11.48 -8.14 12.28
C ALA A 34 12.63 -8.47 11.31
N GLU A 35 12.96 -9.75 11.18
CA GLU A 35 14.00 -10.24 10.27
C GLU A 35 13.60 -10.05 8.81
N GLU A 36 12.35 -10.35 8.45
CA GLU A 36 11.84 -10.14 7.09
C GLU A 36 11.82 -8.66 6.72
N LEU A 37 11.44 -7.78 7.66
CA LEU A 37 11.52 -6.34 7.45
C LEU A 37 12.96 -5.87 7.23
N GLN A 38 13.92 -6.40 7.99
CA GLN A 38 15.34 -6.08 7.78
C GLN A 38 15.81 -6.52 6.39
N GLN A 39 15.46 -7.73 5.97
CA GLN A 39 15.80 -8.25 4.64
C GLN A 39 15.16 -7.41 3.53
N LEU A 40 13.89 -7.04 3.68
CA LEU A 40 13.18 -6.21 2.72
C LEU A 40 13.87 -4.85 2.56
N ARG A 41 14.28 -4.22 3.67
CA ARG A 41 15.01 -2.94 3.66
C ARG A 41 16.42 -3.06 3.07
N ALA A 42 17.04 -4.23 3.14
CA ALA A 42 18.33 -4.49 2.53
C ALA A 42 18.24 -4.69 1.00
N GLN A 43 17.10 -5.18 0.51
CA GLN A 43 16.86 -5.44 -0.92
C GLN A 43 16.27 -4.22 -1.64
N THR A 44 15.45 -3.43 -0.94
CA THR A 44 14.71 -2.30 -1.51
C THR A 44 14.83 -1.09 -0.59
N ALA A 45 15.36 0.01 -1.11
CA ALA A 45 15.54 1.25 -0.33
C ALA A 45 14.21 1.97 -0.01
N ASP A 46 13.16 1.71 -0.79
CA ASP A 46 11.94 2.51 -0.80
C ASP A 46 10.82 1.93 0.09
N VAL A 47 11.15 1.36 1.24
CA VAL A 47 10.13 0.93 2.21
C VAL A 47 9.88 2.03 3.23
N LEU A 48 8.62 2.49 3.35
CA LEU A 48 8.24 3.41 4.42
C LEU A 48 7.76 2.63 5.64
N VAL A 49 8.50 2.77 6.75
CA VAL A 49 8.12 2.20 8.04
C VAL A 49 7.31 3.22 8.84
N ILE A 50 6.16 2.80 9.35
CA ILE A 50 5.20 3.64 10.06
C ILE A 50 4.98 3.09 11.47
N ASP A 51 5.40 3.86 12.47
CA ASP A 51 5.15 3.57 13.88
C ASP A 51 3.77 4.12 14.28
N VAL A 52 2.84 3.23 14.64
CA VAL A 52 1.48 3.62 15.06
C VAL A 52 1.31 3.75 16.58
N ARG A 53 2.40 3.66 17.34
CA ARG A 53 2.43 3.88 18.80
C ARG A 53 2.27 5.38 19.15
N THR A 54 2.21 5.68 20.44
CA THR A 54 2.18 7.08 20.90
C THR A 54 3.44 7.83 20.49
N ALA A 55 3.32 9.15 20.36
CA ALA A 55 4.48 10.02 20.13
C ALA A 55 5.56 9.83 21.21
N ARG A 56 5.16 9.63 22.47
CA ARG A 56 6.08 9.37 23.58
C ARG A 56 6.92 8.12 23.34
N GLU A 57 6.27 7.00 22.99
CA GLU A 57 6.96 5.73 22.70
C GLU A 57 7.90 5.85 21.50
N PHE A 58 7.51 6.63 20.49
CA PHE A 58 8.38 6.92 19.35
C PHE A 58 9.61 7.74 19.77
N TYR A 59 9.45 8.78 20.57
CA TYR A 59 10.56 9.60 21.08
C TYR A 59 11.51 8.83 22.00
N ASP A 60 10.98 7.90 22.80
CA ASP A 60 11.78 7.04 23.68
C ASP A 60 12.62 6.01 22.90
N GLY A 61 12.29 5.75 21.63
CA GLY A 61 13.05 4.92 20.71
C GLY A 61 12.17 4.27 19.64
N HIS A 62 12.66 4.25 18.39
CA HIS A 62 11.93 3.73 17.24
C HIS A 62 12.87 3.14 16.18
N ILE A 63 12.31 2.40 15.22
CA ILE A 63 13.04 1.88 14.07
C ILE A 63 13.60 3.05 13.25
N ALA A 64 14.92 3.07 13.00
CA ALA A 64 15.57 4.15 12.27
C ALA A 64 14.95 4.38 10.89
N GLY A 65 14.56 5.63 10.62
CA GLY A 65 13.88 6.07 9.39
C GLY A 65 12.36 5.93 9.41
N ALA A 66 11.75 5.44 10.50
CA ALA A 66 10.30 5.38 10.62
C ALA A 66 9.69 6.78 10.85
N ILE A 67 8.45 6.96 10.37
CA ILE A 67 7.60 8.10 10.75
C ILE A 67 6.57 7.67 11.79
N ASN A 68 6.15 8.58 12.67
CA ASN A 68 5.10 8.31 13.64
C ASN A 68 3.73 8.78 13.13
N ILE A 69 2.79 7.84 13.01
CA ILE A 69 1.37 8.11 12.75
C ILE A 69 0.56 7.41 13.85
N SER A 70 0.47 8.04 15.01
CA SER A 70 -0.20 7.46 16.18
C SER A 70 -1.66 7.10 15.90
N SER A 71 -2.04 5.86 16.22
CA SER A 71 -3.42 5.38 16.10
C SER A 71 -4.39 6.07 17.06
N GLN A 72 -3.89 6.64 18.16
CA GLN A 72 -4.68 7.36 19.17
C GLN A 72 -5.04 8.78 18.74
N ALA A 73 -4.43 9.27 17.66
CA ALA A 73 -4.70 10.58 17.14
C ALA A 73 -5.86 10.51 16.12
N SER A 74 -7.09 10.35 16.64
CA SER A 74 -8.33 10.19 15.87
C SER A 74 -8.57 11.22 14.77
N ASN A 75 -7.97 12.42 14.88
CA ASN A 75 -8.11 13.52 13.94
C ASN A 75 -6.89 13.67 13.02
N GLN A 76 -5.76 13.04 13.36
CA GLN A 76 -4.50 13.23 12.65
C GLN A 76 -4.36 12.26 11.48
N PHE A 77 -5.03 11.10 11.47
CA PHE A 77 -4.85 10.10 10.41
C PHE A 77 -5.07 10.67 9.00
N ARG A 78 -6.05 11.57 8.82
CA ARG A 78 -6.32 12.25 7.54
C ARG A 78 -5.28 13.31 7.15
N SER A 79 -4.65 13.94 8.12
CA SER A 79 -3.61 14.95 7.87
C SER A 79 -2.25 14.31 7.69
N LEU A 80 -1.99 13.21 8.42
CA LEU A 80 -0.77 12.43 8.38
C LEU A 80 -0.73 11.51 7.16
N SER A 81 -1.87 11.15 6.56
CA SER A 81 -1.88 10.46 5.27
C SER A 81 -1.27 11.29 4.14
N LEU A 82 -1.14 12.62 4.30
CA LEU A 82 -0.39 13.48 3.37
C LEU A 82 1.13 13.24 3.42
N LEU A 83 1.64 12.58 4.48
CA LEU A 83 3.04 12.18 4.60
C LEU A 83 3.33 10.88 3.85
N LEU A 84 2.30 10.19 3.35
CA LEU A 84 2.48 8.94 2.63
C LEU A 84 3.05 9.20 1.22
N PRO A 85 3.83 8.25 0.67
CA PRO A 85 4.30 8.31 -0.70
C PRO A 85 3.13 8.46 -1.67
N LYS A 86 3.32 9.29 -2.70
CA LYS A 86 2.34 9.40 -3.80
C LYS A 86 2.29 8.14 -4.65
N ASP A 87 3.42 7.45 -4.76
CA ASP A 87 3.50 6.17 -5.43
C ASP A 87 2.85 5.08 -4.58
N LYS A 88 1.86 4.40 -5.16
CA LYS A 88 1.07 3.35 -4.50
C LYS A 88 1.77 1.99 -4.50
N GLU A 89 2.84 1.84 -5.27
CA GLU A 89 3.67 0.65 -5.25
C GLU A 89 4.75 0.70 -4.16
N THR A 90 4.95 1.86 -3.51
CA THR A 90 5.84 1.99 -2.36
C THR A 90 5.33 1.14 -1.19
N PRO A 91 6.08 0.12 -0.73
CA PRO A 91 5.65 -0.71 0.38
C PRO A 91 5.53 0.09 1.68
N LEU A 92 4.37 -0.02 2.34
CA LEU A 92 4.13 0.57 3.66
C LEU A 92 4.15 -0.54 4.70
N VAL A 93 5.01 -0.42 5.71
CA VAL A 93 5.09 -1.37 6.82
C VAL A 93 4.69 -0.68 8.11
N PHE A 94 3.58 -1.10 8.69
CA PHE A 94 3.06 -0.57 9.95
C PHE A 94 3.51 -1.45 11.11
N TYR A 95 3.95 -0.85 12.21
CA TYR A 95 4.22 -1.60 13.43
C TYR A 95 3.64 -0.89 14.67
N CYS A 96 3.26 -1.69 15.65
CA CYS A 96 2.81 -1.24 16.97
C CYS A 96 3.60 -1.99 18.06
N ARG A 97 3.18 -1.90 19.32
CA ARG A 97 3.75 -2.74 20.40
C ARG A 97 3.39 -4.23 20.32
N GLY A 98 2.49 -4.60 19.40
CA GLY A 98 1.81 -5.89 19.40
C GLY A 98 0.69 -5.94 20.44
N TYR A 99 -0.04 -7.05 20.44
CA TYR A 99 -0.89 -7.47 21.55
C TYR A 99 -0.15 -8.57 22.31
N SER A 100 -0.09 -8.46 23.63
CA SER A 100 0.17 -9.59 24.52
C SER A 100 -1.09 -10.42 24.70
#